data_AF-A0A1B8U427-F1
#
_entry.id   AF-A0A1B8U427-F1
#
_cell.length_a   1.000
_cell.length_b   1.000
_cell.length_c   1.000
_cell.angle_alpha   90.00
_cell.angle_beta   90.00
_cell.angle_gamma   90.00
#
_symmetry.space_group_name_H-M   'P 1'
#
loop_
_entity.id
_entity.type
_entity.pdbx_description
1 polymer ?
#
loop_
_entity_poly.entity_id
_entity_poly.type
_entity_poly.pdbx_seq_one_letter_code
_entity_poly.pdbx_strand_id
1 'polypeptide(L)'
;MNTLNTSSQEKPIKGYKIDGDYIIFTFNKKDYLEATNERNNQKLDFDDFDIEKVVVAGSFNLWSRDNWEMVKVNNNIYQLKKRIDDFNDDFNWEFKFVINNSIWAEPSKEMANIVPAIKDGYRINKYNFKILPVNIKKDGNAKFFLKGYTNAKEVILSGSFNYWNEHLYKMKKTKNGWKLNLQLKPNDYQYRFIVDGNWIEDPDNSNRIPNEFGEYNSVIDIRKKITFFLSDFKNAKKVILAGTFNNWSEDQLKMKKTENGWIYKITLSGGKHHYKFIVDGHWKLDPNNPIKEYDGNGNINSVKMVK
;
A
#
# COMPACT_ATOMS: atom_id res chain seq x y z
N MET A 1 -24.88 6.62 3.51
CA MET A 1 -23.51 7.16 3.69
C MET A 1 -22.64 6.01 4.20
N ASN A 2 -21.85 5.39 3.32
CA ASN A 2 -21.00 4.25 3.70
C ASN A 2 -19.63 4.75 4.13
N THR A 3 -19.30 4.53 5.39
CA THR A 3 -17.98 4.73 5.98
C THR A 3 -16.98 3.78 5.32
N LEU A 4 -16.10 4.34 4.50
CA LEU A 4 -14.90 3.67 3.98
C LEU A 4 -13.98 3.40 5.17
N ASN A 5 -13.86 2.14 5.59
CA ASN A 5 -12.81 1.69 6.50
C ASN A 5 -11.46 1.83 5.77
N THR A 6 -10.77 2.94 5.98
CA THR A 6 -9.42 3.16 5.47
C THR A 6 -8.43 2.38 6.34
N SER A 7 -7.64 1.52 5.68
CA SER A 7 -6.51 0.82 6.29
C SER A 7 -5.44 1.85 6.62
N SER A 8 -5.44 2.33 7.86
CA SER A 8 -4.38 3.16 8.42
C SER A 8 -3.27 2.28 8.98
N GLN A 9 -2.02 2.72 8.86
CA GLN A 9 -0.93 2.18 9.64
C GLN A 9 -1.26 2.21 11.14
N GLU A 10 -1.37 1.03 11.78
CA GLU A 10 -1.81 0.92 13.20
C GLU A 10 -0.88 1.62 14.20
N LYS A 11 0.41 1.77 13.85
CA LYS A 11 1.36 2.61 14.60
C LYS A 11 2.03 3.58 13.65
N PRO A 12 1.77 4.90 13.75
CA PRO A 12 2.38 5.86 12.85
C PRO A 12 3.90 5.76 12.92
N ILE A 13 4.53 5.64 11.76
CA ILE A 13 5.96 5.88 11.65
C ILE A 13 6.17 7.39 11.85
N LYS A 14 7.20 7.78 12.61
CA LYS A 14 7.47 9.21 12.82
C LYS A 14 7.77 9.87 11.46
N GLY A 15 7.16 11.02 11.25
CA GLY A 15 7.25 11.79 10.01
C GLY A 15 6.16 11.49 8.97
N TYR A 16 5.62 10.29 8.88
CA TYR A 16 4.51 10.03 7.94
C TYR A 16 3.67 8.81 8.33
N LYS A 17 2.44 8.76 7.85
CA LYS A 17 1.63 7.54 7.85
C LYS A 17 1.01 7.30 6.48
N ILE A 18 0.79 6.04 6.16
CA ILE A 18 -0.04 5.64 5.03
C ILE A 18 -1.46 5.39 5.53
N ASP A 19 -2.44 6.02 4.88
CA ASP A 19 -3.87 5.91 5.18
C ASP A 19 -4.65 5.70 3.88
N GLY A 20 -4.95 4.44 3.57
CA GLY A 20 -5.62 4.05 2.34
C GLY A 20 -4.77 4.32 1.07
N ASP A 21 -5.18 5.32 0.30
CA ASP A 21 -4.50 5.76 -0.94
C ASP A 21 -3.70 7.06 -0.72
N TYR A 22 -3.50 7.47 0.53
CA TYR A 22 -2.84 8.71 0.89
C TYR A 22 -1.61 8.48 1.75
N ILE A 23 -0.60 9.33 1.55
CA ILE A 23 0.48 9.57 2.50
C ILE A 23 0.15 10.85 3.24
N ILE A 24 0.18 10.79 4.57
CA ILE A 24 0.01 11.94 5.46
C ILE A 24 1.34 12.18 6.14
N PHE A 25 2.08 13.18 5.67
CA PHE A 25 3.27 13.68 6.34
C PHE A 25 2.85 14.43 7.59
N THR A 26 3.51 14.16 8.71
CA THR A 26 3.24 14.82 9.98
C THR A 26 4.56 15.24 10.60
N PHE A 27 4.76 16.55 10.65
CA PHE A 27 5.80 17.14 11.47
C PHE A 27 5.18 17.49 12.82
N ASN A 28 5.68 16.87 13.88
CA ASN A 28 5.33 17.22 15.25
C ASN A 28 6.59 17.70 15.95
N LYS A 29 6.64 18.98 16.36
CA LYS A 29 7.78 19.63 17.02
C LYS A 29 8.40 18.73 18.09
N LYS A 30 7.56 18.05 18.89
CA LYS A 30 7.97 17.20 20.02
C LYS A 30 8.69 15.91 19.63
N ASP A 31 8.63 15.51 18.36
CA ASP A 31 9.32 14.31 17.88
C ASP A 31 10.80 14.57 17.56
N TYR A 32 11.24 15.82 17.54
CA TYR A 32 12.59 16.23 17.15
C TYR A 32 13.32 16.83 18.35
N LEU A 33 14.56 16.38 18.56
CA LEU A 33 15.43 16.89 19.62
C LEU A 33 16.35 18.01 19.13
N GLU A 34 16.59 18.08 17.82
CA GLU A 34 17.56 18.99 17.22
C GLU A 34 17.01 19.54 15.92
N ALA A 35 17.21 20.84 15.71
CA ALA A 35 17.09 21.47 14.40
C ALA A 35 18.47 21.97 13.97
N THR A 36 18.75 21.97 12.66
CA THR A 36 20.01 22.49 12.12
C THR A 36 19.73 23.59 11.11
N ASN A 37 20.28 24.78 11.32
CA ASN A 37 20.31 25.82 10.28
C ASN A 37 21.38 25.46 9.26
N GLU A 38 20.99 25.26 8.01
CA GLU A 38 21.93 24.82 6.98
C GLU A 38 22.94 25.88 6.57
N ARG A 39 22.62 27.17 6.74
CA ARG A 39 23.43 28.27 6.20
C ARG A 39 24.74 28.40 6.97
N ASN A 40 24.69 28.11 8.27
CA ASN A 40 25.82 28.21 9.19
C ASN A 40 26.11 26.90 9.94
N ASN A 41 25.35 25.83 9.70
CA ASN A 41 25.40 24.55 10.41
C ASN A 41 25.17 24.64 11.93
N GLN A 42 24.52 25.71 12.39
CA GLN A 42 24.19 25.90 13.80
C GLN A 42 23.08 24.92 14.21
N LYS A 43 23.28 24.25 15.34
CA LYS A 43 22.23 23.49 16.03
C LYS A 43 21.34 24.45 16.80
N LEU A 44 20.04 24.25 16.72
CA LEU A 44 19.02 25.10 17.31
C LEU A 44 18.07 24.25 18.17
N ASP A 45 17.64 24.81 19.30
CA ASP A 45 16.44 24.34 19.97
C ASP A 45 15.20 24.90 19.22
N PHE A 46 14.12 24.14 19.19
CA PHE A 46 12.88 24.60 18.56
C PHE A 46 12.15 25.66 19.39
N ASP A 47 12.58 25.93 20.62
CA ASP A 47 12.13 27.07 21.42
C ASP A 47 12.93 28.35 21.11
N ASP A 48 14.03 28.27 20.35
CA ASP A 48 14.88 29.43 20.01
C ASP A 48 14.37 30.25 18.81
N PHE A 49 13.31 29.78 18.12
CA PHE A 49 12.79 30.46 16.92
C PHE A 49 11.31 30.16 16.67
N ASP A 50 10.64 31.09 16.00
CA ASP A 50 9.25 30.92 15.58
C ASP A 50 9.13 30.05 14.33
N ILE A 51 8.14 29.15 14.30
CA ILE A 51 7.85 28.30 13.14
C ILE A 51 6.76 28.98 12.29
N GLU A 52 7.21 29.74 11.30
CA GLU A 52 6.32 30.42 10.34
C GLU A 52 5.86 29.46 9.25
N LYS A 53 6.79 28.64 8.74
CA LYS A 53 6.56 27.76 7.59
C LYS A 53 7.21 26.40 7.80
N VAL A 54 6.50 25.33 7.44
CA VAL A 54 7.05 23.97 7.37
C VAL A 54 6.71 23.38 6.01
N VAL A 55 7.71 22.80 5.33
CA VAL A 55 7.54 22.13 4.04
C VAL A 55 8.08 20.71 4.09
N VAL A 56 7.52 19.83 3.26
CA VAL A 56 8.05 18.50 3.01
C VAL A 56 8.97 18.56 1.79
N ALA A 57 10.27 18.43 2.01
CA ALA A 57 11.27 18.37 0.95
C ALA A 57 11.78 16.92 0.81
N GLY A 58 11.77 16.36 -0.38
CA GLY A 58 12.22 14.99 -0.61
C GLY A 58 12.58 14.69 -2.06
N SER A 59 13.06 13.48 -2.32
CA SER A 59 13.47 13.08 -3.68
C SER A 59 12.35 13.23 -4.71
N PHE A 60 11.10 12.92 -4.33
CA PHE A 60 9.90 13.04 -5.17
C PHE A 60 9.50 14.47 -5.55
N ASN A 61 10.06 15.50 -4.91
CA ASN A 61 9.84 16.90 -5.28
C ASN A 61 11.16 17.66 -5.44
N LEU A 62 12.23 16.94 -5.80
CA LEU A 62 13.56 17.50 -6.02
C LEU A 62 14.06 18.36 -4.84
N TRP A 63 13.75 17.94 -3.62
CA TRP A 63 14.09 18.65 -2.39
C TRP A 63 13.57 20.10 -2.34
N SER A 64 12.44 20.37 -3.00
CA SER A 64 11.85 21.70 -3.08
C SER A 64 11.51 22.27 -1.70
N ARG A 65 11.74 23.58 -1.53
CA ARG A 65 11.44 24.34 -0.31
C ARG A 65 10.27 25.30 -0.44
N ASP A 66 9.84 25.47 -1.67
CA ASP A 66 8.79 26.41 -2.03
C ASP A 66 7.46 25.69 -2.25
N ASN A 67 7.52 24.39 -2.56
CA ASN A 67 6.37 23.54 -2.76
C ASN A 67 6.11 22.66 -1.54
N TRP A 68 4.89 22.10 -1.47
CA TRP A 68 4.51 21.12 -0.43
C TRP A 68 4.58 21.70 0.99
N GLU A 69 4.11 22.93 1.13
CA GLU A 69 3.86 23.56 2.42
C GLU A 69 2.81 22.80 3.22
N MET A 70 3.11 22.61 4.50
CA MET A 70 2.28 21.87 5.43
C MET A 70 1.29 22.79 6.12
N VAL A 71 0.07 22.30 6.35
CA VAL A 71 -0.96 23.03 7.08
C VAL A 71 -0.69 22.90 8.58
N LYS A 72 -0.63 24.04 9.29
CA LYS A 72 -0.55 24.07 10.76
C LYS A 72 -1.87 23.57 11.35
N VAL A 73 -1.82 22.42 12.04
CA VAL A 73 -2.97 21.80 12.71
C VAL A 73 -3.11 22.34 14.13
N ASN A 74 -1.99 22.53 14.82
CA ASN A 74 -1.92 23.20 16.13
C ASN A 74 -0.48 23.71 16.37
N ASN A 75 -0.19 24.17 17.59
CA ASN A 75 1.12 24.76 17.94
C ASN A 75 2.33 23.82 17.74
N ASN A 76 2.13 22.49 17.74
CA ASN A 76 3.20 21.52 17.56
C ASN A 76 3.11 20.75 16.25
N ILE A 77 1.92 20.65 15.65
CA ILE A 77 1.66 19.70 14.57
C ILE A 77 1.37 20.43 13.27
N TYR A 78 2.09 20.03 12.23
CA TYR A 78 1.90 20.43 10.84
C TYR A 78 1.68 19.17 9.99
N GLN A 79 0.74 19.22 9.05
CA GLN A 79 0.40 18.07 8.21
C GLN A 79 0.27 18.42 6.74
N LEU A 80 0.66 17.46 5.90
CA LEU A 80 0.42 17.49 4.46
C LEU A 80 -0.11 16.13 4.01
N LYS A 81 -1.22 16.13 3.29
CA LYS A 81 -1.85 14.93 2.73
C LYS A 81 -1.66 14.91 1.22
N LYS A 82 -1.13 13.81 0.69
CA LYS A 82 -0.90 13.58 -0.76
C LYS A 82 -1.44 12.22 -1.17
N ARG A 83 -1.91 12.08 -2.40
CA ARG A 83 -2.26 10.76 -2.94
C ARG A 83 -0.96 10.03 -3.26
N ILE A 84 -0.95 8.72 -3.03
CA ILE A 84 0.19 7.87 -3.43
C ILE A 84 0.46 7.99 -4.94
N ASP A 85 -0.59 8.11 -5.74
CA ASP A 85 -0.50 8.27 -7.19
C ASP A 85 0.08 9.64 -7.63
N ASP A 86 0.25 10.61 -6.71
CA ASP A 86 0.87 11.92 -7.02
C ASP A 86 2.39 11.82 -7.14
N PHE A 87 2.96 10.66 -6.83
CA PHE A 87 4.39 10.43 -6.84
C PHE A 87 4.75 9.52 -8.02
N ASN A 88 5.70 9.96 -8.85
CA ASN A 88 6.00 9.34 -10.14
C ASN A 88 7.10 8.26 -10.08
N ASP A 89 7.79 8.12 -8.96
CA ASP A 89 8.98 7.26 -8.81
C ASP A 89 8.71 6.07 -7.87
N ASP A 90 9.56 5.05 -7.92
CA ASP A 90 9.46 3.93 -6.99
C ASP A 90 9.73 4.39 -5.54
N PHE A 91 8.98 3.85 -4.57
CA PHE A 91 8.86 4.21 -3.13
C PHE A 91 10.16 4.29 -2.29
N ASN A 92 11.35 4.40 -2.88
CA ASN A 92 12.60 4.71 -2.22
C ASN A 92 12.72 6.21 -1.88
N TRP A 93 11.61 6.84 -1.52
CA TRP A 93 11.57 8.26 -1.27
C TRP A 93 12.21 8.61 0.05
N GLU A 94 13.15 9.53 -0.06
CA GLU A 94 13.76 10.18 1.09
C GLU A 94 13.14 11.55 1.25
N PHE A 95 12.89 11.97 2.47
CA PHE A 95 12.36 13.29 2.74
C PHE A 95 12.84 13.84 4.08
N LYS A 96 12.63 15.14 4.25
CA LYS A 96 12.87 15.89 5.48
C LYS A 96 11.85 17.01 5.61
N PHE A 97 11.66 17.46 6.84
CA PHE A 97 10.92 18.69 7.11
C PHE A 97 11.90 19.86 7.13
N VAL A 98 11.61 20.85 6.31
CA VAL A 98 12.36 22.11 6.26
C VAL A 98 11.47 23.21 6.82
N ILE A 99 12.00 23.92 7.81
CA ILE A 99 11.35 24.98 8.56
C ILE A 99 11.97 26.31 8.14
N ASN A 100 11.12 27.32 7.93
CA ASN A 100 11.53 28.67 7.54
C ASN A 100 12.58 28.67 6.42
N ASN A 101 12.38 27.79 5.43
CA ASN A 101 13.21 27.58 4.23
C ASN A 101 14.68 27.17 4.45
N SER A 102 15.20 27.07 5.68
CA SER A 102 16.63 26.86 5.92
C SER A 102 16.97 26.01 7.15
N ILE A 103 15.98 25.72 7.98
CA ILE A 103 16.15 24.96 9.22
C ILE A 103 15.67 23.53 8.99
N TRP A 104 16.55 22.56 9.21
CA TRP A 104 16.27 21.15 8.99
C TRP A 104 15.84 20.54 10.31
N ALA A 105 14.67 19.89 10.35
CA ALA A 105 14.30 19.09 11.51
C ALA A 105 15.09 17.76 11.49
N GLU A 106 16.00 17.55 12.44
CA GLU A 106 16.91 16.40 12.43
C GLU A 106 16.24 15.19 13.12
N PRO A 107 15.96 14.10 12.40
CA PRO A 107 15.39 12.91 13.03
C PRO A 107 16.42 12.23 13.93
N SER A 108 15.97 11.76 15.09
CA SER A 108 16.83 11.04 16.02
C SER A 108 17.27 9.69 15.44
N LYS A 109 18.46 9.21 15.82
CA LYS A 109 18.99 7.90 15.39
C LYS A 109 18.13 6.69 15.77
N GLU A 110 17.21 6.85 16.73
CA GLU A 110 16.30 5.80 17.19
C GLU A 110 15.04 5.65 16.32
N MET A 111 14.80 6.57 15.37
CA MET A 111 13.64 6.49 14.50
C MET A 111 13.81 5.37 13.47
N ALA A 112 12.77 4.52 13.35
CA ALA A 112 12.83 3.29 12.57
C ALA A 112 12.98 3.49 11.05
N ASN A 113 12.73 4.70 10.54
CA ASN A 113 12.66 5.00 9.12
C ASN A 113 13.69 6.05 8.68
N ILE A 114 14.87 6.07 9.28
CA ILE A 114 15.94 7.00 8.88
C ILE A 114 16.91 6.36 7.88
N VAL A 115 17.50 7.20 7.02
CA VAL A 115 18.61 6.84 6.12
C VAL A 115 19.67 7.94 6.13
N PRO A 116 20.97 7.60 5.94
CA PRO A 116 22.01 8.62 5.85
C PRO A 116 21.73 9.60 4.71
N ALA A 117 21.82 10.89 4.98
CA ALA A 117 21.68 11.91 3.94
C ALA A 117 22.94 11.95 3.07
N ILE A 118 22.75 12.11 1.75
CA ILE A 118 23.82 12.24 0.77
C ILE A 118 23.79 13.67 0.21
N LYS A 119 24.95 14.33 0.18
CA LYS A 119 25.16 15.62 -0.47
C LYS A 119 26.39 15.52 -1.36
N ASP A 120 26.24 15.89 -2.64
CA ASP A 120 27.31 15.85 -3.65
C ASP A 120 28.02 14.49 -3.75
N GLY A 121 27.27 13.39 -3.58
CA GLY A 121 27.78 12.02 -3.60
C GLY A 121 28.37 11.52 -2.28
N TYR A 122 28.50 12.37 -1.27
CA TYR A 122 29.07 12.01 0.03
C TYR A 122 28.01 11.93 1.12
N ARG A 123 28.12 10.91 1.98
CA ARG A 123 27.31 10.82 3.20
C ARG A 123 27.71 11.94 4.16
N ILE A 124 26.72 12.62 4.70
CA ILE A 124 26.90 13.66 5.72
C ILE A 124 26.33 13.18 7.05
N ASN A 125 26.75 13.82 8.16
CA ASN A 125 26.26 13.52 9.52
C ASN A 125 24.83 14.04 9.77
N LYS A 126 23.93 13.79 8.83
CA LYS A 126 22.51 14.13 8.87
C LYS A 126 21.70 12.94 8.36
N TYR A 127 20.43 12.92 8.70
CA TYR A 127 19.53 11.85 8.31
C TYR A 127 18.30 12.38 7.58
N ASN A 128 17.83 11.59 6.62
CA ASN A 128 16.54 11.75 5.96
C ASN A 128 15.57 10.69 6.51
N PHE A 129 14.28 10.95 6.43
CA PHE A 129 13.27 9.91 6.54
C PHE A 129 13.13 9.15 5.24
N LYS A 130 12.80 7.86 5.33
CA LYS A 130 12.45 7.00 4.20
C LYS A 130 11.00 6.53 4.31
N ILE A 131 10.27 6.58 3.20
CA ILE A 131 8.92 6.04 3.11
C ILE A 131 9.01 4.51 2.96
N LEU A 132 8.23 3.78 3.77
CA LEU A 132 8.18 2.33 3.81
C LEU A 132 6.87 1.86 3.16
N PRO A 133 6.93 0.95 2.17
CA PRO A 133 5.80 0.70 1.28
C PRO A 133 4.64 -0.17 1.85
N VAL A 134 4.78 -0.91 2.97
CA VAL A 134 3.71 -1.77 3.52
C VAL A 134 3.71 -1.90 5.05
N ASN A 135 2.50 -2.02 5.61
CA ASN A 135 2.27 -2.24 7.04
C ASN A 135 2.39 -3.72 7.43
N ILE A 136 3.32 -4.02 8.35
CA ILE A 136 3.39 -5.29 9.07
C ILE A 136 2.23 -5.34 10.08
N LYS A 137 1.41 -6.40 10.04
CA LYS A 137 0.23 -6.54 10.90
C LYS A 137 0.13 -7.95 11.46
N LYS A 138 -0.06 -8.11 12.78
CA LYS A 138 -0.08 -9.42 13.44
C LYS A 138 -1.16 -10.35 12.84
N ASP A 139 -2.32 -9.78 12.52
CA ASP A 139 -3.49 -10.42 11.91
C ASP A 139 -3.65 -10.06 10.42
N GLY A 140 -2.56 -9.66 9.75
CA GLY A 140 -2.56 -9.32 8.33
C GLY A 140 -3.11 -10.44 7.43
N ASN A 141 -3.74 -10.06 6.33
CA ASN A 141 -4.35 -10.98 5.37
C ASN A 141 -3.34 -11.78 4.54
N ALA A 142 -2.11 -11.28 4.37
CA ALA A 142 -1.03 -11.97 3.69
C ALA A 142 -0.10 -12.63 4.71
N LYS A 143 -0.15 -13.96 4.80
CA LYS A 143 0.60 -14.74 5.78
C LYS A 143 1.75 -15.45 5.09
N PHE A 144 2.97 -15.07 5.41
CA PHE A 144 4.17 -15.67 4.88
C PHE A 144 4.80 -16.56 5.96
N PHE A 145 5.09 -17.80 5.61
CA PHE A 145 5.74 -18.75 6.49
C PHE A 145 6.79 -19.55 5.71
N LEU A 146 8.06 -19.41 6.08
CA LEU A 146 9.14 -20.24 5.58
C LEU A 146 9.39 -21.38 6.58
N LYS A 147 9.05 -22.60 6.20
CA LYS A 147 9.28 -23.80 7.02
C LYS A 147 10.76 -24.17 7.06
N GLY A 148 11.26 -24.59 8.22
CA GLY A 148 12.66 -25.01 8.40
C GLY A 148 13.62 -23.84 8.60
N TYR A 149 14.86 -23.99 8.09
CA TYR A 149 15.92 -22.97 8.24
C TYR A 149 16.12 -22.50 9.69
N THR A 150 15.93 -23.39 10.67
CA THR A 150 15.97 -23.05 12.10
C THR A 150 17.37 -22.66 12.59
N ASN A 151 18.40 -22.97 11.80
CA ASN A 151 19.78 -22.56 12.07
C ASN A 151 20.15 -21.22 11.41
N ALA A 152 19.29 -20.68 10.54
CA ALA A 152 19.56 -19.39 9.90
C ALA A 152 19.63 -18.27 10.95
N LYS A 153 20.49 -17.28 10.67
CA LYS A 153 20.65 -16.09 11.50
C LYS A 153 19.57 -15.06 11.17
N GLU A 154 19.25 -14.94 9.89
CA GLU A 154 18.30 -13.96 9.38
C GLU A 154 17.50 -14.52 8.19
N VAL A 155 16.21 -14.19 8.17
CA VAL A 155 15.34 -14.44 7.01
C VAL A 155 14.58 -13.15 6.71
N ILE A 156 14.55 -12.76 5.45
CA ILE A 156 13.91 -11.53 4.97
C ILE A 156 12.90 -11.89 3.89
N LEU A 157 11.70 -11.33 4.00
CA LEU A 157 10.68 -11.41 2.96
C LEU A 157 10.87 -10.27 1.96
N SER A 158 10.96 -10.58 0.68
CA SER A 158 11.19 -9.60 -0.38
C SER A 158 10.24 -9.88 -1.55
N GLY A 159 9.63 -8.86 -2.14
CA GLY A 159 8.65 -9.05 -3.21
C GLY A 159 8.14 -7.76 -3.84
N SER A 160 7.19 -7.89 -4.78
CA SER A 160 6.65 -6.73 -5.51
C SER A 160 6.00 -5.69 -4.59
N PHE A 161 5.44 -6.11 -3.45
CA PHE A 161 4.86 -5.23 -2.45
C PHE A 161 5.88 -4.35 -1.70
N ASN A 162 7.18 -4.67 -1.75
CA ASN A 162 8.24 -3.83 -1.20
C ASN A 162 9.37 -3.57 -2.19
N TYR A 163 9.09 -3.72 -3.49
CA TYR A 163 10.04 -3.51 -4.57
C TYR A 163 11.33 -4.30 -4.38
N TRP A 164 11.19 -5.57 -3.99
CA TRP A 164 12.29 -6.49 -3.81
C TRP A 164 13.34 -6.03 -2.78
N ASN A 165 12.94 -5.21 -1.79
CA ASN A 165 13.86 -4.72 -0.79
C ASN A 165 14.41 -5.84 0.12
N GLU A 166 15.75 -5.90 0.20
CA GLU A 166 16.48 -6.96 0.90
C GLU A 166 16.67 -6.78 2.40
N HIS A 167 16.11 -5.74 3.02
CA HIS A 167 16.43 -5.39 4.42
C HIS A 167 15.20 -5.07 5.28
N LEU A 168 14.09 -4.64 4.67
CA LEU A 168 12.95 -4.08 5.40
C LEU A 168 12.16 -5.12 6.20
N TYR A 169 11.87 -6.27 5.60
CA TYR A 169 10.88 -7.21 6.14
C TYR A 169 11.53 -8.46 6.73
N LYS A 170 12.31 -8.24 7.79
CA LYS A 170 12.89 -9.31 8.61
C LYS A 170 11.77 -10.17 9.23
N MET A 171 11.82 -11.47 8.99
CA MET A 171 10.84 -12.43 9.48
C MET A 171 11.13 -12.80 10.94
N LYS A 172 10.08 -13.15 11.68
CA LYS A 172 10.20 -13.60 13.07
C LYS A 172 10.46 -15.09 13.11
N LYS A 173 11.56 -15.49 13.75
CA LYS A 173 11.87 -16.91 14.03
C LYS A 173 10.79 -17.54 14.91
N THR A 174 10.48 -18.79 14.62
CA THR A 174 9.51 -19.64 15.34
C THR A 174 10.16 -20.99 15.63
N LYS A 175 9.45 -21.88 16.35
CA LYS A 175 9.94 -23.25 16.64
C LYS A 175 10.27 -24.03 15.36
N ASN A 176 9.51 -23.84 14.28
CA ASN A 176 9.56 -24.69 13.09
C ASN A 176 9.90 -23.91 11.79
N GLY A 177 10.30 -22.65 11.88
CA GLY A 177 10.44 -21.79 10.69
C GLY A 177 10.41 -20.30 11.00
N TRP A 178 10.07 -19.51 10.00
CA TRP A 178 10.06 -18.04 10.04
C TRP A 178 8.72 -17.51 9.58
N LYS A 179 8.18 -16.49 10.26
CA LYS A 179 6.87 -15.93 9.90
C LYS A 179 6.86 -14.41 9.80
N LEU A 180 6.09 -13.90 8.85
CA LEU A 180 5.75 -12.49 8.76
C LEU A 180 4.35 -12.34 8.15
N ASN A 181 3.54 -11.49 8.76
CA ASN A 181 2.20 -11.19 8.27
C ASN A 181 2.15 -9.73 7.82
N LEU A 182 1.67 -9.51 6.60
CA LEU A 182 1.48 -8.20 6.00
C LEU A 182 -0.01 -7.94 5.79
N GLN A 183 -0.40 -6.67 5.82
CA GLN A 183 -1.70 -6.25 5.32
C GLN A 183 -1.53 -5.76 3.87
N LEU A 184 -1.93 -6.58 2.91
CA LEU A 184 -1.86 -6.26 1.48
C LEU A 184 -3.25 -5.92 0.93
N LYS A 185 -3.28 -5.05 -0.08
CA LYS A 185 -4.50 -4.83 -0.89
C LYS A 185 -4.75 -6.08 -1.74
N PRO A 186 -5.97 -6.31 -2.24
CA PRO A 186 -6.23 -7.41 -3.14
C PRO A 186 -5.44 -7.23 -4.43
N ASN A 187 -4.57 -8.18 -4.75
CA ASN A 187 -3.78 -8.25 -5.98
C ASN A 187 -2.97 -9.56 -5.97
N ASP A 188 -2.34 -9.86 -7.11
CA ASP A 188 -1.27 -10.85 -7.18
C ASP A 188 0.07 -10.20 -6.82
N TYR A 189 0.80 -10.83 -5.91
CA TYR A 189 2.12 -10.38 -5.50
C TYR A 189 3.17 -11.47 -5.70
N GLN A 190 4.29 -11.08 -6.30
CA GLN A 190 5.46 -11.93 -6.42
C GLN A 190 6.35 -11.73 -5.20
N TYR A 191 6.98 -12.80 -4.70
CA TYR A 191 7.89 -12.74 -3.56
C TYR A 191 8.92 -13.88 -3.57
N ARG A 192 9.97 -13.68 -2.78
CA ARG A 192 11.02 -14.63 -2.42
C ARG A 192 11.46 -14.40 -0.97
N PHE A 193 12.19 -15.36 -0.42
CA PHE A 193 12.89 -15.19 0.85
C PHE A 193 14.38 -15.00 0.62
N ILE A 194 15.03 -14.26 1.51
CA ILE A 194 16.49 -14.15 1.59
C ILE A 194 16.91 -14.80 2.90
N VAL A 195 17.62 -15.92 2.83
CA VAL A 195 18.10 -16.68 3.99
C VAL A 195 19.60 -16.52 4.10
N ASP A 196 20.06 -15.82 5.14
CA ASP A 196 21.48 -15.50 5.35
C ASP A 196 22.18 -14.96 4.08
N GLY A 197 21.49 -14.08 3.36
CA GLY A 197 21.97 -13.47 2.11
C GLY A 197 21.66 -14.24 0.82
N ASN A 198 21.09 -15.45 0.90
CA ASN A 198 20.78 -16.26 -0.27
C ASN A 198 19.30 -16.17 -0.65
N TRP A 199 19.02 -15.80 -1.90
CA TRP A 199 17.66 -15.73 -2.43
C TRP A 199 17.08 -17.12 -2.71
N ILE A 200 15.89 -17.40 -2.21
CA ILE A 200 15.16 -18.64 -2.44
C ILE A 200 13.69 -18.35 -2.76
N GLU A 201 13.08 -19.16 -3.63
CA GLU A 201 11.61 -19.22 -3.70
C GLU A 201 11.04 -19.83 -2.41
N ASP A 202 9.76 -19.64 -2.16
CA ASP A 202 9.04 -20.35 -1.10
C ASP A 202 8.90 -21.84 -1.48
N PRO A 203 9.62 -22.75 -0.81
CA PRO A 203 9.62 -24.17 -1.20
C PRO A 203 8.26 -24.85 -1.02
N ASP A 204 7.39 -24.29 -0.17
CA ASP A 204 6.06 -24.82 0.12
C ASP A 204 4.97 -24.20 -0.80
N ASN A 205 5.32 -23.20 -1.64
CA ASN A 205 4.38 -22.56 -2.55
C ASN A 205 4.54 -23.07 -3.99
N SER A 206 3.56 -23.87 -4.46
CA SER A 206 3.54 -24.38 -5.83
C SER A 206 3.19 -23.32 -6.88
N ASN A 207 2.60 -22.18 -6.49
CA ASN A 207 2.28 -21.10 -7.41
C ASN A 207 3.50 -20.20 -7.59
N ARG A 208 4.10 -20.26 -8.79
CA ARG A 208 5.32 -19.54 -9.10
C ARG A 208 5.35 -19.09 -10.55
N ILE A 209 6.10 -18.04 -10.82
CA ILE A 209 6.29 -17.44 -12.15
C ILE A 209 7.79 -17.35 -12.44
N PRO A 210 8.25 -17.67 -13.67
CA PRO A 210 9.66 -17.51 -14.03
C PRO A 210 10.09 -16.04 -13.88
N ASN A 211 11.32 -15.84 -13.43
CA ASN A 211 11.94 -14.52 -13.30
C ASN A 211 13.05 -14.32 -14.34
N GLU A 212 13.56 -13.10 -14.40
CA GLU A 212 14.59 -12.64 -15.33
C GLU A 212 15.96 -13.31 -15.16
N PHE A 213 16.16 -14.06 -14.06
CA PHE A 213 17.41 -14.76 -13.73
C PHE A 213 17.38 -16.26 -14.07
N GLY A 214 16.32 -16.73 -14.74
CA GLY A 214 16.14 -18.15 -15.03
C GLY A 214 15.72 -18.98 -13.80
N GLU A 215 15.30 -18.31 -12.74
CA GLU A 215 14.72 -18.91 -11.54
C GLU A 215 13.22 -18.61 -11.48
N TYR A 216 12.61 -18.73 -10.31
CA TYR A 216 11.19 -18.48 -10.09
C TYR A 216 10.95 -17.55 -8.91
N ASN A 217 9.90 -16.75 -9.02
CA ASN A 217 9.29 -16.01 -7.92
C ASN A 217 8.04 -16.76 -7.46
N SER A 218 7.85 -16.88 -6.14
CA SER A 218 6.59 -17.39 -5.58
C SER A 218 5.49 -16.34 -5.71
N VAL A 219 4.25 -16.76 -5.89
CA VAL A 219 3.10 -15.86 -6.09
C VAL A 219 2.08 -16.07 -4.98
N ILE A 220 1.65 -14.98 -4.35
CA ILE A 220 0.53 -14.95 -3.40
C ILE A 220 -0.60 -14.08 -3.97
N ASP A 221 -1.79 -14.67 -4.07
CA ASP A 221 -3.00 -14.00 -4.53
C ASP A 221 -3.83 -13.55 -3.33
N ILE A 222 -3.94 -12.24 -3.15
CA ILE A 222 -4.73 -11.63 -2.11
C ILE A 222 -6.10 -11.29 -2.68
N ARG A 223 -7.14 -11.95 -2.18
CA ARG A 223 -8.53 -11.77 -2.63
C ARG A 223 -9.40 -11.03 -1.63
N LYS A 224 -10.44 -10.38 -2.14
CA LYS A 224 -11.46 -9.68 -1.35
C LYS A 224 -12.83 -10.25 -1.60
N LYS A 225 -13.62 -10.39 -0.53
CA LYS A 225 -15.03 -10.74 -0.64
C LYS A 225 -15.83 -9.54 -1.17
N ILE A 226 -16.45 -9.73 -2.33
CA ILE A 226 -17.29 -8.77 -3.02
C ILE A 226 -18.73 -9.25 -2.96
N THR A 227 -19.65 -8.32 -2.72
CA THR A 227 -21.09 -8.56 -2.88
C THR A 227 -21.55 -7.82 -4.13
N PHE A 228 -22.06 -8.57 -5.11
CA PHE A 228 -22.83 -8.02 -6.21
C PHE A 228 -24.29 -7.96 -5.78
N PHE A 229 -24.91 -6.82 -6.01
CA PHE A 229 -26.30 -6.58 -5.67
C PHE A 229 -27.00 -5.95 -6.88
N LEU A 230 -28.06 -6.62 -7.33
CA LEU A 230 -28.96 -6.08 -8.34
C LEU A 230 -30.25 -5.66 -7.63
N SER A 231 -30.56 -4.36 -7.65
CA SER A 231 -31.87 -3.86 -7.20
C SER A 231 -32.96 -4.27 -8.19
N ASP A 232 -34.20 -4.25 -7.73
CA ASP A 232 -35.39 -4.53 -8.55
C ASP A 232 -35.49 -5.99 -9.03
N PHE A 233 -36.21 -6.20 -10.14
CA PHE A 233 -36.52 -7.52 -10.71
C PHE A 233 -37.10 -8.50 -9.69
N LYS A 234 -37.97 -8.00 -8.79
CA LYS A 234 -38.62 -8.81 -7.74
C LYS A 234 -39.50 -9.92 -8.29
N ASN A 235 -39.98 -9.78 -9.53
CA ASN A 235 -40.79 -10.80 -10.20
C ASN A 235 -39.95 -11.76 -11.06
N ALA A 236 -38.64 -11.54 -11.18
CA ALA A 236 -37.79 -12.44 -11.94
C ALA A 236 -37.75 -13.84 -11.30
N LYS A 237 -37.62 -14.87 -12.13
CA LYS A 237 -37.53 -16.26 -11.70
C LYS A 237 -36.08 -16.66 -11.46
N LYS A 238 -35.16 -16.16 -12.29
CA LYS A 238 -33.74 -16.50 -12.27
C LYS A 238 -32.90 -15.26 -12.57
N VAL A 239 -31.91 -15.01 -11.72
CA VAL A 239 -30.85 -14.04 -11.99
C VAL A 239 -29.51 -14.72 -11.87
N ILE A 240 -28.62 -14.52 -12.85
CA ILE A 240 -27.25 -15.04 -12.85
C ILE A 240 -26.28 -13.85 -12.97
N LEU A 241 -25.20 -13.90 -12.20
CA LEU A 241 -24.07 -13.00 -12.35
C LEU A 241 -23.09 -13.60 -13.38
N ALA A 242 -22.68 -12.82 -14.38
CA ALA A 242 -21.70 -13.25 -15.37
C ALA A 242 -20.67 -12.13 -15.58
N GLY A 243 -19.40 -12.50 -15.72
CA GLY A 243 -18.31 -11.54 -15.90
C GLY A 243 -16.97 -12.20 -16.19
N THR A 244 -15.92 -11.39 -16.21
CA THR A 244 -14.55 -11.87 -16.50
C THR A 244 -14.07 -12.95 -15.52
N PHE A 245 -14.49 -12.87 -14.25
CA PHE A 245 -14.10 -13.81 -13.19
C PHE A 245 -14.72 -15.21 -13.30
N ASN A 246 -15.68 -15.42 -14.20
CA ASN A 246 -16.24 -16.74 -14.49
C ASN A 246 -16.35 -17.01 -15.99
N ASN A 247 -15.53 -16.34 -16.80
CA ASN A 247 -15.54 -16.44 -18.26
C ASN A 247 -16.94 -16.26 -18.87
N TRP A 248 -17.72 -15.32 -18.33
CA TRP A 248 -19.08 -15.01 -18.77
C TRP A 248 -20.07 -16.19 -18.73
N SER A 249 -19.83 -17.21 -17.90
CA SER A 249 -20.74 -18.34 -17.75
C SER A 249 -22.16 -17.90 -17.37
N GLU A 250 -23.14 -18.45 -18.11
CA GLU A 250 -24.57 -18.13 -17.97
C GLU A 250 -25.31 -19.01 -16.95
N ASP A 251 -24.60 -19.84 -16.19
CA ASP A 251 -25.25 -20.85 -15.35
C ASP A 251 -24.58 -21.10 -14.00
N GLN A 252 -23.30 -20.74 -13.84
CA GLN A 252 -22.52 -20.98 -12.62
C GLN A 252 -22.97 -20.14 -11.42
N LEU A 253 -23.15 -18.84 -11.58
CA LEU A 253 -23.31 -17.90 -10.45
C LEU A 253 -24.75 -17.42 -10.28
N LYS A 254 -25.66 -18.36 -10.01
CA LYS A 254 -27.08 -18.07 -9.72
C LYS A 254 -27.19 -17.20 -8.45
N MET A 255 -27.84 -16.05 -8.57
CA MET A 255 -28.01 -15.09 -7.47
C MET A 255 -29.12 -15.52 -6.51
N LYS A 256 -28.96 -15.18 -5.24
CA LYS A 256 -29.97 -15.40 -4.20
C LYS A 256 -30.95 -14.23 -4.16
N LYS A 257 -32.25 -14.51 -4.28
CA LYS A 257 -33.32 -13.53 -4.10
C LYS A 257 -33.42 -13.08 -2.64
N THR A 258 -33.70 -11.79 -2.45
CA THR A 258 -33.89 -11.12 -1.15
C THR A 258 -35.08 -10.16 -1.25
N GLU A 259 -35.50 -9.57 -0.13
CA GLU A 259 -36.60 -8.59 -0.11
C GLU A 259 -36.35 -7.36 -1.01
N ASN A 260 -35.09 -6.99 -1.18
CA ASN A 260 -34.66 -5.76 -1.86
C ASN A 260 -34.05 -6.00 -3.24
N GLY A 261 -33.97 -7.25 -3.71
CA GLY A 261 -33.35 -7.59 -4.99
C GLY A 261 -32.57 -8.90 -4.92
N TRP A 262 -31.46 -8.98 -5.65
CA TRP A 262 -30.68 -10.21 -5.82
C TRP A 262 -29.24 -10.00 -5.37
N ILE A 263 -28.70 -10.94 -4.60
CA ILE A 263 -27.30 -10.89 -4.12
C ILE A 263 -26.49 -12.09 -4.58
N TYR A 264 -25.20 -11.85 -4.86
CA TYR A 264 -24.19 -12.90 -4.95
C TYR A 264 -22.92 -12.45 -4.25
N LYS A 265 -22.33 -13.34 -3.44
CA LYS A 265 -21.08 -13.06 -2.71
C LYS A 265 -19.97 -13.92 -3.30
N ILE A 266 -18.94 -13.29 -3.85
CA ILE A 266 -17.79 -13.96 -4.47
C ILE A 266 -16.49 -13.35 -3.96
N THR A 267 -15.42 -14.12 -3.95
CA THR A 267 -14.08 -13.65 -3.56
C THR A 267 -13.25 -13.42 -4.82
N LEU A 268 -12.82 -12.19 -5.05
CA LEU A 268 -12.11 -11.76 -6.27
C LEU A 268 -10.73 -11.21 -5.95
N SER A 269 -9.77 -11.47 -6.83
CA SER A 269 -8.47 -10.79 -6.86
C SER A 269 -8.63 -9.32 -7.23
N GLY A 270 -7.59 -8.53 -6.96
CA GLY A 270 -7.53 -7.12 -7.34
C GLY A 270 -7.72 -6.87 -8.84
N GLY A 271 -8.09 -5.64 -9.18
CA GLY A 271 -8.13 -5.19 -10.56
C GLY A 271 -9.53 -4.90 -11.09
N LYS A 272 -9.61 -4.80 -12.42
CA LYS A 272 -10.83 -4.43 -13.15
C LYS A 272 -11.58 -5.69 -13.56
N HIS A 273 -12.85 -5.78 -13.18
CA HIS A 273 -13.73 -6.89 -13.54
C HIS A 273 -14.95 -6.37 -14.31
N HIS A 274 -15.14 -6.79 -15.55
CA HIS A 274 -16.36 -6.52 -16.30
C HIS A 274 -17.44 -7.54 -15.93
N TYR A 275 -18.68 -7.09 -15.81
CA TYR A 275 -19.81 -7.96 -15.46
C TYR A 275 -21.14 -7.46 -16.02
N LYS A 276 -22.11 -8.37 -16.05
CA LYS A 276 -23.54 -8.16 -16.31
C LYS A 276 -24.36 -9.12 -15.46
N PHE A 277 -25.68 -8.89 -15.46
CA PHE A 277 -26.66 -9.82 -14.93
C PHE A 277 -27.45 -10.45 -16.07
N ILE A 278 -27.81 -11.72 -15.94
CA ILE A 278 -28.75 -12.39 -16.84
C ILE A 278 -30.05 -12.58 -16.06
N VAL A 279 -31.06 -11.78 -16.39
CA VAL A 279 -32.38 -11.79 -15.74
C VAL A 279 -33.36 -12.52 -16.66
N ASP A 280 -33.82 -13.70 -16.23
CA ASP A 280 -34.73 -14.55 -17.01
C ASP A 280 -34.29 -14.76 -18.47
N GLY A 281 -32.97 -14.93 -18.68
CA GLY A 281 -32.38 -15.14 -20.01
C GLY A 281 -31.95 -13.87 -20.74
N HIS A 282 -32.22 -12.69 -20.19
CA HIS A 282 -31.85 -11.41 -20.80
C HIS A 282 -30.67 -10.75 -20.10
N TRP A 283 -29.64 -10.41 -20.87
CA TRP A 283 -28.49 -9.65 -20.41
C TRP A 283 -28.88 -8.22 -20.00
N LYS A 284 -28.47 -7.81 -18.81
CA LYS A 284 -28.72 -6.51 -18.20
C LYS A 284 -27.43 -5.96 -17.61
N LEU A 285 -27.18 -4.68 -17.87
CA LEU A 285 -26.19 -3.91 -17.12
C LEU A 285 -26.67 -3.72 -15.68
N ASP A 286 -25.74 -3.50 -14.76
CA ASP A 286 -26.07 -3.03 -13.42
C ASP A 286 -26.64 -1.61 -13.51
N PRO A 287 -27.93 -1.40 -13.18
CA PRO A 287 -28.55 -0.08 -13.27
C PRO A 287 -27.98 0.91 -12.25
N ASN A 288 -27.43 0.42 -11.14
CA ASN A 288 -26.88 1.24 -10.06
C ASN A 288 -25.38 1.49 -10.20
N ASN A 289 -24.73 0.89 -11.20
CA ASN A 289 -23.32 1.12 -11.47
C ASN A 289 -23.16 2.16 -12.60
N PRO A 290 -22.71 3.39 -12.28
CA PRO A 290 -22.49 4.41 -13.29
C PRO A 290 -21.26 4.10 -14.17
N ILE A 291 -20.34 3.24 -13.72
CA ILE A 291 -19.11 2.93 -14.45
C ILE A 291 -19.39 1.80 -15.44
N LYS A 292 -19.32 2.16 -16.72
CA LYS A 292 -19.55 1.28 -17.87
C LYS A 292 -18.39 1.40 -18.84
N GLU A 293 -18.04 0.30 -19.48
CA GLU A 293 -16.91 0.25 -20.41
C GLU A 293 -17.25 -0.61 -21.63
N TYR A 294 -16.78 -0.16 -22.79
CA TYR A 294 -16.89 -0.88 -24.05
C TYR A 294 -15.77 -1.92 -24.16
N ASP A 295 -16.09 -3.15 -24.55
CA ASP A 295 -15.13 -4.26 -24.57
C ASP A 295 -14.39 -4.45 -25.90
N GLY A 296 -14.53 -3.53 -26.85
CA GLY A 296 -13.92 -3.66 -28.18
C GLY A 296 -14.76 -4.46 -29.18
N ASN A 297 -15.69 -5.30 -28.71
CA ASN A 297 -16.44 -6.29 -29.50
C ASN A 297 -17.93 -5.93 -29.66
N GLY A 298 -18.29 -4.66 -29.52
CA GLY A 298 -19.68 -4.22 -29.66
C GLY A 298 -20.45 -4.19 -28.34
N ASN A 299 -19.90 -4.68 -27.24
CA ASN A 299 -20.64 -4.76 -25.97
C ASN A 299 -20.22 -3.67 -24.99
N ILE A 300 -21.21 -3.15 -24.27
CA ILE A 300 -21.00 -2.34 -23.07
C ILE A 300 -21.20 -3.24 -21.86
N ASN A 301 -20.31 -3.16 -20.87
CA ASN A 301 -20.34 -3.93 -19.63
C ASN A 301 -20.28 -3.00 -18.40
N SER A 302 -20.85 -3.43 -17.28
CA SER A 302 -20.64 -2.76 -15.99
C SER A 302 -19.25 -3.10 -15.46
N VAL A 303 -18.59 -2.16 -14.77
CA VAL A 303 -17.22 -2.36 -14.27
C VAL A 303 -17.17 -2.37 -12.75
N LYS A 304 -16.58 -3.43 -12.19
CA LYS A 304 -16.27 -3.54 -10.76
C LYS A 304 -14.76 -3.43 -10.56
N MET A 305 -14.31 -2.33 -9.99
CA MET A 305 -12.94 -2.21 -9.49
C MET A 305 -12.81 -2.87 -8.12
N VAL A 306 -11.90 -3.83 -7.99
CA VAL A 306 -11.50 -4.43 -6.72
C VAL A 306 -10.18 -3.79 -6.30
N LYS A 307 -10.23 -3.06 -5.18
CA LYS A 307 -9.10 -2.40 -4.51
C LYS A 307 -9.08 -2.79 -3.03
#